data_AF-A0A3M1YUI0-F1
#
_entry.id   AF-A0A3M1YUI0-F1
#
_cell.length_a   1.000
_cell.length_b   1.000
_cell.length_c   1.000
_cell.angle_alpha   90.00
_cell.angle_beta   90.00
_cell.angle_gamma   90.00
#
_symmetry.space_group_name_H-M   'P 1'
#
loop_
_entity.id
_entity.type
_entity.pdbx_description
1 polymer ?
#
loop_
_entity_poly.entity_id
_entity_poly.type
_entity_poly.pdbx_seq_one_letter_code
_entity_poly.pdbx_strand_id
1 'polypeptide(L)'
;MTDKLMRCATHILDSASNLLHNADDAILTPPQLKSICALHDVAERLMQECEQLQADPLPDAILRVEHRLRNTLTSLRGYSKFLASERMGPLSREQHLDLLRIEDGITDFIIALDKEMVKAAPGATAVA
;
A
#
# COMPACT_ATOMS: atom_id res chain seq x y z
N MET A 1 -0.51 10.92 -15.23
CA MET A 1 0.38 9.72 -15.15
C MET A 1 0.30 9.12 -13.76
N THR A 2 0.50 9.93 -12.72
CA THR A 2 0.46 9.55 -11.30
C THR A 2 -0.93 9.46 -10.68
N ASP A 3 -1.99 10.01 -11.28
CA ASP A 3 -3.35 10.04 -10.68
C ASP A 3 -3.92 8.66 -10.33
N LYS A 4 -3.54 7.61 -11.06
CA LYS A 4 -3.98 6.25 -10.73
C LYS A 4 -3.23 5.69 -9.52
N LEU A 5 -1.92 5.92 -9.44
CA LEU A 5 -1.10 5.55 -8.28
C LEU A 5 -1.57 6.29 -7.02
N MET A 6 -1.83 7.60 -7.15
CA MET A 6 -2.39 8.42 -6.07
C MET A 6 -3.72 7.86 -5.56
N ARG A 7 -4.67 7.56 -6.46
CA ARG A 7 -5.95 6.96 -6.05
C ARG A 7 -5.80 5.62 -5.32
N CYS A 8 -4.89 4.77 -5.78
CA CYS A 8 -4.59 3.51 -5.10
C CYS A 8 -3.96 3.75 -3.72
N ALA A 9 -2.99 4.67 -3.61
CA ALA A 9 -2.36 5.03 -2.35
C ALA A 9 -3.36 5.61 -1.34
N THR A 10 -4.24 6.52 -1.78
CA THR A 10 -5.32 7.06 -0.95
C THR A 10 -6.26 5.96 -0.46
N HIS A 11 -6.69 5.04 -1.34
CA HIS A 11 -7.57 3.95 -0.93
C HIS A 11 -6.91 3.00 0.12
N ILE A 12 -5.62 2.70 -0.05
CA ILE A 12 -4.85 1.92 0.92
C ILE A 12 -4.76 2.67 2.26
N LEU A 13 -4.42 3.97 2.21
CA LEU A 13 -4.30 4.80 3.41
C LEU A 13 -5.63 4.93 4.15
N ASP A 14 -6.73 5.25 3.45
CA ASP A 14 -8.06 5.36 4.05
C ASP A 14 -8.47 4.06 4.74
N SER A 15 -8.20 2.91 4.12
CA SER A 15 -8.48 1.60 4.70
C SER A 15 -7.60 1.31 5.92
N ALA A 16 -6.33 1.72 5.89
CA ALA A 16 -5.43 1.61 7.04
C ALA A 16 -5.84 2.54 8.20
N SER A 17 -6.30 3.76 7.90
CA SER A 17 -6.79 4.71 8.89
C SER A 17 -8.10 4.22 9.51
N ASN A 18 -9.00 3.61 8.73
CA ASN A 18 -10.19 2.96 9.28
C ASN A 18 -9.81 1.80 10.22
N LEU A 19 -8.83 0.98 9.83
CA LEU A 19 -8.34 -0.11 10.67
C LEU A 19 -7.78 0.40 12.00
N LEU A 20 -7.03 1.52 11.97
CA LEU A 20 -6.48 2.18 13.16
C LEU A 20 -7.58 2.86 14.00
N HIS A 21 -8.54 3.52 13.38
CA HIS A 21 -9.66 4.14 14.12
C HIS A 21 -10.51 3.09 14.84
N ASN A 22 -10.82 1.99 14.16
CA ASN A 22 -11.53 0.85 14.72
C ASN A 22 -10.68 0.04 15.73
N ALA A 23 -9.38 0.35 15.86
CA ALA A 23 -8.51 -0.25 16.86
C ALA A 23 -8.76 0.34 18.26
N ASP A 24 -9.15 1.62 18.34
CA ASP A 24 -9.40 2.32 19.61
C ASP A 24 -10.62 1.78 20.35
N ASP A 25 -11.61 1.27 19.61
CA ASP A 25 -12.86 0.72 20.15
C ASP A 25 -12.81 -0.80 20.43
N ALA A 26 -11.72 -1.48 20.03
CA ALA A 26 -11.60 -2.93 20.11
C ALA A 26 -10.64 -3.40 21.22
N ILE A 27 -10.93 -4.55 21.85
CA ILE A 27 -9.97 -5.23 22.73
C ILE A 27 -8.93 -5.90 21.83
N LEU A 28 -7.93 -5.13 21.41
CA LEU A 28 -6.79 -5.63 20.65
C LEU A 28 -5.67 -6.08 21.57
N THR A 29 -4.97 -7.14 21.16
CA THR A 29 -3.72 -7.50 21.80
C THR A 29 -2.65 -6.45 21.48
N PRO A 30 -1.67 -6.20 22.37
CA PRO A 30 -0.58 -5.26 22.07
C PRO A 30 0.17 -5.55 20.74
N PRO A 31 0.40 -6.83 20.35
CA PRO A 31 0.95 -7.15 19.03
C PRO A 31 0.05 -6.73 17.85
N GLN A 32 -1.28 -6.87 17.97
CA GLN A 32 -2.22 -6.42 16.93
C GLN A 32 -2.15 -4.91 16.77
N LEU A 33 -2.28 -4.15 17.87
CA LEU A 33 -2.21 -2.69 17.83
C LEU A 33 -0.89 -2.21 17.20
N LYS A 34 0.24 -2.79 17.62
CA LYS A 34 1.55 -2.47 17.03
C LYS A 34 1.61 -2.72 15.53
N SER A 35 1.00 -3.81 15.07
CA SER A 35 0.99 -4.17 13.64
C SER A 35 0.05 -3.28 12.83
N ILE A 36 -1.08 -2.84 13.40
CA ILE A 36 -2.00 -1.87 12.79
C ILE A 36 -1.32 -0.51 12.64
N CYS A 37 -0.67 0.00 13.70
CA CYS A 37 0.10 1.24 13.62
C CYS A 37 1.20 1.16 12.56
N ALA A 38 1.98 0.06 12.54
CA ALA A 38 3.02 -0.11 11.54
C ALA A 38 2.46 -0.20 10.11
N LEU A 39 1.30 -0.84 9.91
CA LEU A 39 0.62 -0.87 8.62
C LEU A 39 0.21 0.54 8.18
N HIS A 40 -0.36 1.33 9.10
CA HIS A 40 -0.73 2.72 8.85
C HIS A 40 0.48 3.59 8.47
N ASP A 41 1.56 3.55 9.24
CA ASP A 41 2.78 4.33 8.97
C ASP A 41 3.39 4.01 7.59
N VAL A 42 3.32 2.74 7.18
CA VAL A 42 3.80 2.32 5.85
C VAL A 42 2.83 2.80 4.75
N ALA A 43 1.52 2.85 5.01
CA ALA A 43 0.55 3.40 4.06
C ALA A 43 0.73 4.91 3.87
N GLU A 44 1.01 5.66 4.95
CA GLU A 44 1.37 7.08 4.86
C GLU A 44 2.65 7.29 4.04
N ARG A 45 3.66 6.44 4.26
CA ARG A 45 4.88 6.49 3.45
C ARG A 45 4.60 6.25 1.97
N LEU A 46 3.72 5.29 1.64
CA LEU A 46 3.31 5.05 0.25
C LEU A 46 2.71 6.31 -0.38
N MET A 47 1.84 7.00 0.37
CA MET A 47 1.22 8.25 -0.07
C MET A 47 2.28 9.34 -0.33
N GLN A 48 3.21 9.54 0.61
CA GLN A 48 4.31 10.51 0.46
C GLN A 48 5.20 10.18 -0.75
N GLU A 49 5.51 8.90 -0.99
CA GLU A 49 6.27 8.47 -2.17
C GLU A 49 5.53 8.78 -3.48
N CYS A 50 4.20 8.67 -3.49
CA CYS A 50 3.37 9.03 -4.64
C CYS A 50 3.26 10.55 -4.85
N GLU A 51 3.19 11.33 -3.78
CA GLU A 51 3.21 12.79 -3.84
C GLU A 51 4.55 13.30 -4.40
N GLN A 52 5.66 12.69 -3.99
CA GLN A 52 6.98 13.00 -4.56
C GLN A 52 7.03 12.73 -6.08
N LEU A 53 6.43 11.62 -6.53
CA LEU A 53 6.30 11.33 -7.96
C LEU A 53 5.43 12.33 -8.71
N GLN A 54 4.38 12.84 -8.06
CA GLN A 54 3.53 13.85 -8.66
C GLN A 54 4.26 15.20 -8.80
N ALA A 55 5.15 15.52 -7.86
CA ALA A 55 5.95 16.74 -7.86
C ALA A 55 7.12 16.70 -8.86
N ASP A 56 7.69 15.53 -9.15
CA ASP A 56 8.77 15.34 -10.14
C ASP A 56 8.31 14.38 -11.27
N PRO A 57 7.55 14.87 -12.27
CA PRO A 57 6.94 14.04 -13.30
C PRO A 57 7.90 13.56 -14.40
N LEU A 58 9.22 13.68 -14.20
CA LEU A 58 10.19 13.18 -15.17
C LEU A 58 10.07 11.64 -15.29
N PRO A 59 10.14 11.06 -16.51
CA PRO A 59 10.04 9.61 -16.70
C PRO A 59 11.02 8.80 -15.82
N ASP A 60 12.23 9.33 -15.59
CA ASP A 60 13.23 8.68 -14.75
C ASP A 60 12.87 8.69 -13.26
N ALA A 61 11.97 9.57 -12.82
CA ALA A 61 11.54 9.63 -11.42
C ALA A 61 10.85 8.33 -11.01
N ILE A 62 10.05 7.73 -11.89
CA ILE A 62 9.39 6.45 -11.57
C ILE A 62 10.39 5.32 -11.39
N LEU A 63 11.43 5.26 -12.23
CA LEU A 63 12.49 4.27 -12.12
C LEU A 63 13.31 4.44 -10.83
N ARG A 64 13.56 5.69 -10.42
CA ARG A 64 14.29 5.99 -9.17
C ARG A 64 13.54 5.56 -7.92
N VAL A 65 12.22 5.65 -7.92
CA VAL A 65 11.41 5.35 -6.72
C VAL A 65 10.73 3.98 -6.77
N GLU A 66 10.73 3.30 -7.91
CA GLU A 66 10.10 2.00 -8.10
C GLU A 66 10.49 1.01 -7.00
N HIS A 67 11.79 0.87 -6.74
CA HIS A 67 12.28 -0.04 -5.71
C HIS A 67 11.76 0.34 -4.32
N ARG A 68 11.62 1.63 -4.02
CA ARG A 68 11.03 2.10 -2.75
C ARG A 68 9.55 1.74 -2.68
N LEU A 69 8.78 2.04 -3.72
CA LEU A 69 7.36 1.70 -3.81
C LEU A 69 7.14 0.20 -3.65
N ARG A 70 7.91 -0.64 -4.35
CA ARG A 70 7.80 -2.11 -4.23
C ARG A 70 8.10 -2.60 -2.81
N ASN A 71 9.09 -2.01 -2.13
CA ASN A 71 9.40 -2.35 -0.75
C ASN A 71 8.29 -1.94 0.22
N THR A 72 7.73 -0.75 0.02
CA THR A 72 6.59 -0.23 0.79
C THR A 72 5.37 -1.15 0.63
N LEU A 73 5.02 -1.53 -0.61
CA LEU A 73 3.92 -2.46 -0.91
C LEU A 73 4.17 -3.86 -0.33
N THR A 74 5.41 -4.35 -0.37
CA THR A 74 5.80 -5.63 0.24
C THR A 74 5.61 -5.61 1.75
N SER A 75 5.96 -4.50 2.39
CA SER A 75 5.80 -4.31 3.83
C SER A 75 4.32 -4.25 4.23
N LEU A 76 3.50 -3.49 3.49
CA LEU A 76 2.04 -3.45 3.69
C LEU A 76 1.41 -4.84 3.61
N ARG A 77 1.77 -5.61 2.59
CA ARG A 77 1.31 -6.98 2.41
C ARG A 77 1.76 -7.90 3.54
N GLY A 78 2.98 -7.70 4.04
CA GLY A 78 3.50 -8.42 5.20
C GLY A 78 2.66 -8.18 6.46
N TYR A 79 2.40 -6.92 6.78
CA TYR A 79 1.57 -6.56 7.94
C TYR A 79 0.13 -7.02 7.80
N SER A 80 -0.47 -6.84 6.62
CA SER A 80 -1.84 -7.27 6.34
C SER A 80 -2.01 -8.79 6.54
N LYS A 81 -1.10 -9.60 5.97
CA LYS A 81 -1.10 -11.06 6.17
C LYS A 81 -0.84 -11.47 7.62
N PHE A 82 0.02 -10.73 8.32
CA PHE A 82 0.31 -11.01 9.71
C PHE A 82 -0.92 -10.76 10.60
N LEU A 83 -1.64 -9.66 10.36
CA LEU A 83 -2.90 -9.33 11.03
C LEU A 83 -4.02 -10.31 10.70
N ALA A 84 -4.12 -10.72 9.44
CA ALA A 84 -5.11 -11.72 8.99
C ALA A 84 -4.81 -13.13 9.54
N SER A 85 -3.62 -13.37 10.10
CA SER A 85 -3.29 -14.66 10.67
C SER A 85 -3.98 -14.87 12.02
N GLU A 86 -4.54 -16.06 12.24
CA GLU A 86 -5.19 -16.44 13.51
C GLU A 86 -4.23 -16.40 14.73
N ARG A 87 -2.93 -16.22 14.50
CA ARG A 87 -1.89 -16.15 15.54
C ARG A 87 -2.00 -14.93 16.44
N MET A 88 -2.65 -13.87 15.96
CA MET A 88 -2.72 -12.58 16.65
C MET A 88 -4.01 -12.41 17.46
N GLY A 89 -4.90 -13.41 17.42
CA GLY A 89 -6.26 -13.32 17.92
C GLY A 89 -7.27 -12.94 16.83
N PRO A 90 -8.57 -13.09 17.10
CA PRO A 90 -9.60 -12.76 16.14
C PRO A 90 -9.63 -11.26 15.83
N LEU A 91 -9.94 -10.94 14.58
CA LEU A 91 -10.29 -9.59 14.15
C LEU A 91 -11.81 -9.45 14.06
N SER A 92 -12.31 -8.24 14.21
CA SER A 92 -13.71 -7.94 13.89
C SER A 92 -13.95 -8.14 12.38
N ARG A 93 -15.21 -8.30 12.00
CA ARG A 93 -15.60 -8.39 10.58
C ARG A 93 -15.16 -7.14 9.81
N GLU A 94 -15.30 -5.95 10.40
CA GLU A 94 -14.93 -4.69 9.78
C GLU A 94 -13.42 -4.59 9.57
N GLN A 95 -12.62 -4.97 10.59
CA GLN A 95 -11.17 -5.05 10.47
C GLN A 95 -10.73 -6.03 9.36
N HIS A 96 -11.43 -7.15 9.21
CA HIS A 96 -11.19 -8.09 8.12
C HIS A 96 -11.48 -7.49 6.74
N LEU A 97 -12.58 -6.73 6.62
CA LEU A 97 -12.93 -6.05 5.38
C LEU A 97 -11.92 -4.97 5.02
N ASP A 98 -11.41 -4.21 6.00
CA ASP A 98 -10.39 -3.19 5.78
C ASP A 98 -9.06 -3.81 5.33
N LEU A 99 -8.65 -4.94 5.90
CA LEU A 99 -7.47 -5.69 5.42
C LEU A 99 -7.63 -6.19 3.98
N LEU A 100 -8.82 -6.68 3.60
CA LEU A 100 -9.10 -7.08 2.22
C LEU A 100 -9.01 -5.88 1.26
N ARG A 101 -9.58 -4.73 1.64
CA ARG A 101 -9.48 -3.49 0.86
C ARG A 101 -8.03 -3.02 0.67
N ILE A 102 -7.20 -3.20 1.70
CA ILE A 102 -5.76 -2.93 1.60
C ILE A 102 -5.09 -3.87 0.59
N GLU A 103 -5.34 -5.18 0.65
CA GLU A 103 -4.76 -6.15 -0.32
C GLU A 103 -5.20 -5.88 -1.77
N ASP A 104 -6.48 -5.55 -1.96
CA ASP A 104 -7.01 -5.16 -3.27
C ASP A 104 -6.35 -3.87 -3.77
N GLY A 105 -6.23 -2.86 -2.89
CA GLY A 105 -5.54 -1.61 -3.18
C GLY A 105 -4.07 -1.82 -3.56
N ILE A 106 -3.35 -2.70 -2.85
CA ILE A 106 -1.96 -3.07 -3.18
C ILE A 106 -1.88 -3.70 -4.56
N THR A 107 -2.81 -4.60 -4.88
CA THR A 107 -2.86 -5.29 -6.17
C THR A 107 -3.09 -4.29 -7.31
N ASP A 108 -4.07 -3.40 -7.15
CA ASP A 108 -4.35 -2.34 -8.12
C ASP A 108 -3.19 -1.37 -8.28
N PHE A 109 -2.50 -1.05 -7.18
CA PHE A 109 -1.31 -0.21 -7.20
C PHE A 109 -0.20 -0.84 -8.03
N ILE A 110 0.12 -2.12 -7.82
CA ILE A 110 1.17 -2.82 -8.58
C ILE A 110 0.84 -2.81 -10.08
N ILE A 111 -0.41 -3.11 -10.44
CA ILE A 111 -0.87 -3.07 -11.83
C ILE A 111 -0.71 -1.67 -12.44
N ALA A 112 -1.02 -0.62 -11.66
CA ALA A 112 -0.83 0.75 -12.11
C ALA A 112 0.66 1.09 -12.26
N LEU A 113 1.50 0.70 -11.31
CA LEU A 113 2.94 0.97 -11.31
C LEU A 113 3.62 0.33 -12.52
N ASP A 114 3.35 -0.94 -12.79
CA ASP A 114 3.90 -1.65 -13.95
C ASP A 114 3.50 -0.96 -15.28
N LYS A 115 2.26 -0.47 -15.38
CA LYS A 115 1.81 0.29 -16.56
C LYS A 115 2.55 1.60 -16.75
N GLU A 116 2.84 2.31 -15.66
CA GLU A 116 3.60 3.56 -15.73
C GLU A 116 5.09 3.31 -16.02
N MET A 117 5.68 2.21 -15.52
CA MET A 117 7.04 1.79 -15.87
C MET A 117 7.20 1.50 -17.36
N VAL A 118 6.24 0.77 -17.97
CA VAL A 118 6.27 0.48 -19.41
C VAL A 118 6.24 1.77 -20.25
N LYS A 119 5.50 2.79 -19.81
CA LYS A 119 5.47 4.09 -20.49
C LYS A 119 6.77 4.88 -20.31
N ALA A 120 7.39 4.79 -19.15
CA ALA A 120 8.62 5.50 -18.82
C ALA A 120 9.87 4.94 -19.51
N ALA A 121 9.83 3.70 -20.00
CA ALA A 121 10.92 3.07 -20.75
C ALA A 121 10.54 2.80 -22.23
N PRO A 122 10.41 3.84 -23.09
CA PRO A 122 10.15 3.67 -24.52
C PRO A 122 11.42 3.14 -25.22
N GLY A 123 11.63 1.83 -25.14
CA GLY A 123 12.81 1.15 -25.69
C GLY A 123 12.93 -0.32 -25.30
N ALA A 124 12.16 -0.80 -24.30
CA ALA A 124 12.11 -2.21 -23.93
C ALA A 124 11.01 -3.00 -24.68
N THR A 125 10.68 -2.61 -25.92
CA THR A 125 9.78 -3.39 -26.77
C THR A 125 10.54 -4.46 -27.55
N ALA A 126 9.99 -5.68 -27.45
CA ALA A 126 10.26 -6.88 -28.24
C ALA A 126 11.60 -7.60 -27.97
N VAL A 127 11.57 -8.52 -27.01
CA VAL A 127 12.27 -9.80 -27.24
C VAL A 127 11.21 -10.76 -27.77
N ALA A 128 11.44 -11.18 -29.02
CA ALA A 128 10.65 -12.12 -29.80
C ALA A 128 10.56 -13.52 -29.14
#